data_AF-A0A7X3ZWW3-F1
#
_entry.id   AF-A0A7X3ZWW3-F1
#
_cell.length_a   1.000
_cell.length_b   1.000
_cell.length_c   1.000
_cell.angle_alpha   90.00
_cell.angle_beta   90.00
_cell.angle_gamma   90.00
#
_symmetry.space_group_name_H-M   'P 1'
#
loop_
_entity.id
_entity.type
_entity.pdbx_description
1 polymer ?
#
loop_
_entity_poly.entity_id
_entity_poly.type
_entity_poly.pdbx_seq_one_letter_code
_entity_poly.pdbx_strand_id
1 'polypeptide(L)'
;MAAMSAISENMKTLGMMARGAAEFDAKAARAAAAAIASHAAAIPDLFEANETDPSSEARPEIWTDFEDFSARASELESIAIGLSTSIAGPEDLGPAMSSLGSSCRSCHSAYRE
;
A
#
# COMPACT_ATOMS: atom_id res chain seq x y z
N MET A 1 5.92 -10.28 -6.91
CA MET A 1 5.61 -9.05 -7.70
C MET A 1 4.12 -8.71 -7.82
N ALA A 2 3.17 -9.65 -7.90
CA ALA A 2 1.75 -9.33 -8.13
C ALA A 2 1.09 -8.42 -7.08
N ALA A 3 1.40 -8.57 -5.79
CA ALA A 3 0.79 -7.78 -4.72
C ALA A 3 1.17 -6.29 -4.76
N MET A 4 2.45 -5.96 -4.98
CA MET A 4 2.91 -4.57 -5.08
C MET A 4 2.31 -3.85 -6.28
N SER A 5 2.20 -4.53 -7.43
CA SER A 5 1.54 -4.00 -8.61
C SER A 5 0.05 -3.72 -8.35
N ALA A 6 -0.66 -4.65 -7.71
CA ALA A 6 -2.07 -4.47 -7.37
C ALA A 6 -2.29 -3.31 -6.38
N ILE A 7 -1.41 -3.15 -5.38
CA ILE A 7 -1.44 -1.97 -4.48
C ILE A 7 -1.28 -0.68 -5.28
N SER A 8 -0.32 -0.63 -6.22
CA SER A 8 -0.06 0.53 -7.06
C SER A 8 -1.26 0.90 -7.94
N GLU A 9 -1.96 -0.09 -8.51
CA GLU A 9 -3.17 0.14 -9.31
C GLU A 9 -4.33 0.74 -8.49
N ASN A 10 -4.52 0.25 -7.26
CA ASN A 10 -5.53 0.80 -6.36
C ASN A 10 -5.14 2.21 -5.89
N MET A 11 -3.87 2.46 -5.59
CA MET A 11 -3.36 3.78 -5.27
C MET A 11 -3.53 4.76 -6.44
N LYS A 12 -3.34 4.31 -7.68
CA LYS A 12 -3.59 5.09 -8.89
C LYS A 12 -5.07 5.47 -9.02
N THR A 13 -5.98 4.56 -8.69
CA THR A 13 -7.43 4.82 -8.68
C THR A 13 -7.77 5.96 -7.71
N LEU A 14 -7.29 5.88 -6.47
CA LEU A 14 -7.46 6.95 -5.48
C LEU A 14 -6.83 8.27 -5.97
N GLY A 15 -5.61 8.21 -6.51
CA GLY A 15 -4.90 9.37 -7.02
C GLY A 15 -5.52 10.00 -8.27
N MET A 16 -6.30 9.26 -9.06
CA MET A 16 -7.08 9.80 -10.19
C MET A 16 -8.24 10.64 -9.70
N MET A 17 -8.97 10.14 -8.70
CA MET A 17 -10.06 10.89 -8.07
C MET A 17 -9.52 12.12 -7.33
N ALA A 18 -8.41 11.97 -6.60
CA ALA A 18 -7.83 13.04 -5.79
C ALA A 18 -7.38 14.24 -6.63
N ARG A 19 -6.92 14.00 -7.87
CA ARG A 19 -6.50 15.06 -8.81
C ARG A 19 -7.62 15.57 -9.72
N GLY A 20 -8.84 15.07 -9.56
CA GLY A 20 -9.98 15.39 -10.43
C GLY A 20 -9.86 14.83 -11.86
N ALA A 21 -8.98 13.85 -12.10
CA ALA A 21 -8.87 13.17 -13.40
C ALA A 21 -9.91 12.05 -13.57
N ALA A 22 -10.56 11.65 -12.48
CA ALA A 22 -11.76 10.81 -12.46
C ALA A 22 -12.77 11.43 -11.50
N GLU A 23 -14.07 11.23 -11.74
CA GLU A 23 -15.10 11.65 -10.79
C GLU A 23 -14.99 10.88 -9.48
N PHE A 24 -15.33 11.54 -8.38
CA PHE A 24 -15.34 10.90 -7.07
C PHE A 24 -16.47 9.87 -6.98
N ASP A 25 -16.09 8.64 -6.63
CA ASP A 25 -17.01 7.58 -6.24
C ASP A 25 -16.55 7.00 -4.91
N ALA A 26 -17.31 7.28 -3.85
CA ALA A 26 -17.01 6.81 -2.49
C ALA A 26 -16.93 5.27 -2.41
N LYS A 27 -17.77 4.54 -3.15
CA LYS A 27 -17.76 3.07 -3.15
C LYS A 27 -16.48 2.57 -3.81
N ALA A 28 -16.10 3.13 -4.95
CA ALA A 28 -14.88 2.74 -5.64
C ALA A 28 -13.62 3.12 -4.84
N ALA A 29 -13.60 4.29 -4.19
CA ALA A 29 -12.49 4.71 -3.33
C ALA A 29 -12.32 3.77 -2.13
N ARG A 30 -13.41 3.44 -1.43
CA ARG A 30 -13.40 2.48 -0.32
C ARG A 30 -12.98 1.09 -0.76
N ALA A 31 -13.43 0.63 -1.93
CA ALA A 31 -13.03 -0.65 -2.49
C ALA A 31 -11.53 -0.69 -2.82
N ALA A 32 -10.98 0.40 -3.38
CA ALA A 32 -9.55 0.51 -3.64
C ALA A 32 -8.73 0.48 -2.34
N ALA A 33 -9.17 1.19 -1.30
CA ALA A 33 -8.53 1.13 0.02
C ALA A 33 -8.60 -0.28 0.65
N ALA A 34 -9.75 -0.96 0.56
CA ALA A 34 -9.88 -2.34 1.05
C ALA A 34 -8.98 -3.32 0.29
N ALA A 35 -8.82 -3.16 -1.02
CA ALA A 35 -7.90 -3.97 -1.82
C ALA A 35 -6.44 -3.73 -1.41
N ILE A 36 -6.04 -2.48 -1.16
CA ILE A 36 -4.71 -2.16 -0.61
C ILE A 36 -4.50 -2.88 0.71
N ALA A 37 -5.47 -2.85 1.62
CA ALA A 37 -5.38 -3.54 2.91
C ALA A 37 -5.16 -5.05 2.73
N SER A 38 -5.98 -5.70 1.90
CA SER A 38 -5.86 -7.14 1.65
C SER A 38 -4.51 -7.53 1.06
N HIS A 39 -3.96 -6.71 0.16
CA HIS A 39 -2.64 -6.99 -0.40
C HIS A 39 -1.52 -6.69 0.59
N ALA A 40 -1.66 -5.66 1.43
CA ALA A 40 -0.72 -5.33 2.49
C ALA A 40 -0.58 -6.47 3.51
N ALA A 41 -1.72 -7.05 3.92
CA ALA A 41 -1.76 -8.21 4.83
C ALA A 41 -0.99 -9.43 4.27
N ALA A 42 -0.98 -9.61 2.95
CA ALA A 42 -0.29 -10.72 2.30
C ALA A 42 1.21 -10.48 2.07
N ILE A 43 1.73 -9.27 2.34
CA ILE A 43 3.14 -8.94 2.06
C ILE A 43 4.10 -9.86 2.86
N PRO A 44 3.99 -10.03 4.18
CA PRO A 44 4.96 -10.82 4.93
C PRO A 44 5.08 -12.25 4.41
N ASP A 45 3.94 -12.90 4.16
CA ASP A 45 3.87 -14.27 3.65
C ASP A 45 4.58 -14.42 2.29
N LEU A 46 4.51 -13.39 1.43
CA LEU A 46 5.16 -13.38 0.12
C LEU A 46 6.69 -13.22 0.19
N PHE A 47 7.23 -12.84 1.36
CA PHE A 47 8.66 -12.60 1.59
C PHE A 47 9.26 -13.56 2.63
N GLU A 48 8.54 -14.62 3.06
CA GLU A 48 9.08 -15.64 3.97
C GLU A 48 10.35 -16.30 3.41
N ALA A 49 10.35 -16.59 2.12
CA ALA A 49 11.52 -17.07 1.41
C ALA A 49 12.40 -15.89 0.97
N ASN A 50 13.72 -16.07 1.07
CA ASN A 50 14.67 -15.10 0.55
C ASN A 50 14.58 -15.02 -0.98
N GLU A 51 14.32 -13.83 -1.50
CA GLU A 51 14.32 -13.57 -2.94
C GLU A 51 15.76 -13.43 -3.41
N THR A 52 16.14 -14.26 -4.37
CA THR A 52 17.52 -14.37 -4.87
C THR A 52 17.65 -13.96 -6.32
N ASP A 53 16.56 -13.59 -6.98
CA ASP A 53 16.57 -13.03 -8.33
C ASP A 53 17.33 -11.70 -8.33
N PRO A 54 18.42 -11.56 -9.11
CA PRO A 54 19.16 -10.31 -9.25
C PRO A 54 18.35 -9.14 -9.81
N SER A 55 17.19 -9.42 -10.40
CA SER A 55 16.24 -8.42 -10.94
C SER A 55 15.26 -7.93 -9.87
N SER A 56 15.29 -8.51 -8.67
CA SER A 56 14.47 -8.07 -7.56
C SER A 56 14.91 -6.70 -7.06
N GLU A 57 13.93 -5.83 -6.82
CA GLU A 57 14.15 -4.54 -6.13
C GLU A 57 14.16 -4.70 -4.60
N ALA A 58 13.94 -5.92 -4.08
CA ALA A 58 13.88 -6.22 -2.66
C ALA A 58 15.28 -6.22 -2.04
N ARG A 59 15.48 -5.41 -1.01
CA ARG A 59 16.75 -5.33 -0.29
C ARG A 59 16.94 -6.54 0.64
N PRO A 60 18.17 -7.07 0.79
CA PRO A 60 18.46 -8.20 1.68
C PRO A 60 18.10 -7.93 3.15
N GLU A 61 18.05 -6.67 3.55
CA GLU A 61 17.66 -6.22 4.88
C GLU A 61 16.24 -6.66 5.28
N ILE A 62 15.37 -6.98 4.31
CA ILE A 62 14.03 -7.55 4.59
C ILE A 62 14.15 -8.82 5.44
N TRP A 63 15.11 -9.70 5.15
CA TRP A 63 15.24 -10.99 5.84
C TRP A 63 16.07 -10.90 7.12
N THR A 64 16.87 -9.84 7.29
CA THR A 64 17.57 -9.60 8.55
C THR A 64 16.70 -8.85 9.56
N ASP A 65 15.78 -7.99 9.09
CA ASP A 65 14.89 -7.17 9.90
C ASP A 65 13.40 -7.49 9.61
N PHE A 66 13.07 -8.78 9.47
CA PHE A 66 11.74 -9.23 9.02
C PHE A 66 10.59 -8.80 9.94
N GLU A 67 10.87 -8.60 11.23
CA GLU A 67 9.89 -8.07 12.19
C GLU A 67 9.48 -6.63 11.85
N ASP A 68 10.43 -5.74 11.56
CA ASP A 68 10.14 -4.35 11.16
C ASP A 68 9.47 -4.31 9.79
N PHE A 69 9.92 -5.12 8.84
CA PHE A 69 9.26 -5.28 7.54
C PHE A 69 7.80 -5.69 7.68
N SER A 70 7.52 -6.70 8.50
CA SER A 70 6.16 -7.19 8.75
C SER A 70 5.30 -6.16 9.48
N ALA A 71 5.87 -5.43 10.44
CA ALA A 71 5.19 -4.36 11.16
C ALA A 71 4.78 -3.22 10.22
N ARG A 72 5.64 -2.83 9.27
CA ARG A 72 5.31 -1.80 8.25
C ARG A 72 4.21 -2.25 7.30
N ALA A 73 4.19 -3.53 6.91
CA ALA A 73 3.10 -4.08 6.10
C ALA A 73 1.77 -4.04 6.88
N SER A 74 1.78 -4.38 8.17
CA SER A 74 0.60 -4.30 9.05
C SER A 74 0.14 -2.86 9.30
N GLU A 75 1.07 -1.90 9.37
CA GLU A 75 0.74 -0.47 9.44
C GLU A 75 -0.01 -0.01 8.17
N LEU A 76 0.49 -0.38 6.99
CA LEU A 76 -0.19 -0.09 5.72
C LEU A 76 -1.60 -0.70 5.68
N GLU A 77 -1.72 -1.96 6.08
CA GLU A 77 -3.01 -2.66 6.20
C GLU A 77 -3.97 -1.87 7.10
N SER A 78 -3.54 -1.51 8.30
CA SER A 78 -4.37 -0.81 9.28
C SER A 78 -4.86 0.55 8.77
N ILE A 79 -3.97 1.33 8.15
CA ILE A 79 -4.34 2.61 7.51
C ILE A 79 -5.39 2.38 6.42
N ALA A 80 -5.16 1.41 5.55
CA ALA A 80 -6.03 1.11 4.42
C ALA A 80 -7.41 0.58 4.86
N ILE A 81 -7.49 -0.23 5.92
CA ILE A 81 -8.75 -0.67 6.54
C ILE A 81 -9.53 0.56 7.04
N GLY A 82 -8.88 1.47 7.77
CA GLY A 82 -9.53 2.70 8.23
C GLY A 82 -10.14 3.49 7.08
N LEU A 83 -9.35 3.72 6.02
CA LEU A 83 -9.77 4.44 4.83
C LEU A 83 -10.92 3.76 4.06
N SER A 84 -10.95 2.42 4.06
CA SER A 84 -12.05 1.65 3.43
C SER A 84 -13.42 1.93 4.08
N THR A 85 -13.43 2.50 5.28
CA THR A 85 -14.66 2.87 6.00
C THR A 85 -14.87 4.37 6.10
N SER A 86 -13.80 5.16 6.16
CA SER A 86 -13.88 6.59 6.48
C SER A 86 -14.04 7.52 5.28
N ILE A 87 -13.58 7.14 4.08
CA ILE A 87 -13.68 8.01 2.89
C ILE A 87 -15.16 8.24 2.55
N ALA A 88 -15.67 9.45 2.71
CA ALA A 88 -17.05 9.83 2.46
C ALA A 88 -17.20 10.90 1.37
N GLY A 89 -16.18 11.74 1.20
CA GLY A 89 -16.17 12.81 0.21
C GLY A 89 -14.83 12.97 -0.51
N PRO A 90 -14.78 13.78 -1.59
CA PRO A 90 -13.54 14.11 -2.30
C PRO A 90 -12.46 14.72 -1.39
N GLU A 91 -12.86 15.47 -0.36
CA GLU A 91 -11.99 16.10 0.62
C GLU A 91 -11.15 15.09 1.42
N ASP A 92 -11.64 13.84 1.56
CA ASP A 92 -10.94 12.79 2.29
C ASP A 92 -9.80 12.17 1.48
N LEU A 93 -9.81 12.34 0.16
CA LEU A 93 -8.81 11.73 -0.73
C LEU A 93 -7.42 12.32 -0.52
N GLY A 94 -7.30 13.62 -0.27
CA GLY A 94 -6.01 14.27 0.00
C GLY A 94 -5.32 13.66 1.23
N PRO A 95 -5.97 13.67 2.40
CA PRO A 95 -5.48 13.00 3.61
C PRO A 95 -5.21 11.50 3.41
N ALA A 96 -6.10 10.78 2.73
CA ALA A 96 -5.94 9.35 2.42
C ALA A 96 -4.67 9.07 1.59
N MET A 97 -4.43 9.88 0.55
CA MET A 97 -3.24 9.76 -0.28
C MET A 97 -1.96 10.06 0.50
N SER A 98 -2.01 11.03 1.42
CA SER A 98 -0.88 11.39 2.28
C SER A 98 -0.51 10.27 3.26
N SER A 99 -1.51 9.68 3.95
CA SER A 99 -1.27 8.60 4.91
C SER A 99 -0.74 7.33 4.23
N LEU A 100 -1.38 6.89 3.14
CA LEU A 100 -0.92 5.76 2.34
C LEU A 100 0.47 6.01 1.77
N GLY A 101 0.70 7.17 1.16
CA GLY A 101 1.99 7.53 0.58
C GLY A 101 3.13 7.56 1.60
N SER A 102 2.86 8.01 2.83
CA SER A 102 3.85 8.02 3.91
C SER A 102 4.23 6.61 4.35
N SER A 103 3.26 5.70 4.48
CA SER A 103 3.51 4.28 4.77
C SER A 103 4.29 3.59 3.64
N CYS A 104 3.90 3.81 2.38
CA CYS A 104 4.65 3.32 1.22
C CYS A 104 6.10 3.80 1.23
N ARG A 105 6.34 5.09 1.52
CA ARG A 105 7.69 5.65 1.58
C ARG A 105 8.49 5.05 2.73
N SER A 106 7.90 4.86 3.91
CA SER A 106 8.61 4.34 5.08
C SER A 106 9.18 2.93 4.81
N CYS A 107 8.38 2.07 4.16
CA CYS A 107 8.82 0.72 3.78
C CYS A 107 9.82 0.74 2.63
N HIS A 108 9.52 1.45 1.53
CA HIS A 108 10.41 1.46 0.37
C HIS A 108 11.77 2.10 0.66
N SER A 109 11.83 3.13 1.51
CA SER A 109 13.13 3.72 1.90
C SER A 109 13.98 2.79 2.76
N ALA A 110 13.38 1.82 3.45
CA ALA A 110 14.12 0.82 4.21
C ALA A 110 14.47 -0.41 3.35
N TYR A 111 13.57 -0.83 2.46
CA TYR A 111 13.57 -2.21 1.94
C TYR A 111 13.51 -2.34 0.41
N ARG A 112 13.50 -1.23 -0.35
CA ARG A 112 13.50 -1.24 -1.81
C ARG A 112 14.62 -0.38 -2.39
N GLU A 113 15.30 -0.88 -3.42
CA GLU A 113 16.25 -0.11 -4.25
C GLU A 113 15.54 0.73 -5.34
#